data_AF-A0A493TBC8-F1
#
_entry.id   AF-A0A493TBC8-F1
#
_cell.length_a   1.000
_cell.length_b   1.000
_cell.length_c   1.000
_cell.angle_alpha   90.00
_cell.angle_beta   90.00
_cell.angle_gamma   90.00
#
_symmetry.space_group_name_H-M   'P 1'
#
loop_
_entity.id
_entity.type
_entity.pdbx_description
1 polymer ?
#
loop_
_entity_poly.entity_id
_entity_poly.type
_entity_poly.pdbx_seq_one_letter_code
_entity_poly.pdbx_strand_id
1 'polypeptide(L)'
;METRPKAERRLSLSAAQRERPGRLPEGVKMKGKRKQTVFESLAPLEEEYFSESTKTKRLPFRPSRAKIKYANTYRLEPYHKFQDYLVRDKAQAILTKKLQQGKYDAVSSPSLCASISEEILTATKKMGFDRYKYVVSVLIVEKAGQAIHVASRWVWDVQRDSWVSAKYETETFIALALVMACYYE
;
A
#
# COMPACT_ATOMS: atom_id res chain seq x y z
N MET A 1 26.01 73.60 -13.08
CA MET A 1 25.11 72.54 -12.60
C MET A 1 25.98 71.44 -11.98
N GLU A 2 26.75 71.74 -10.95
CA GLU A 2 26.32 72.08 -9.58
C GLU A 2 25.89 70.83 -8.79
N THR A 3 26.83 70.42 -7.91
CA THR A 3 26.67 69.88 -6.55
C THR A 3 25.84 68.61 -6.36
N ARG A 4 26.46 67.48 -6.00
CA ARG A 4 27.00 67.07 -4.68
C ARG A 4 25.94 66.47 -3.71
N PRO A 5 26.39 65.55 -2.83
CA PRO A 5 25.63 64.44 -2.27
C PRO A 5 25.22 64.67 -0.80
N LYS A 6 24.45 63.72 -0.23
CA LYS A 6 24.32 63.37 1.22
C LYS A 6 23.02 62.55 1.38
N ALA A 7 22.83 61.63 2.32
CA ALA A 7 23.54 61.31 3.53
C ALA A 7 23.22 59.86 3.94
N GLU A 8 24.11 59.32 4.75
CA GLU A 8 23.91 58.20 5.66
C GLU A 8 22.57 58.27 6.40
N ARG A 9 21.90 57.13 6.55
CA ARG A 9 21.13 56.82 7.75
C ARG A 9 21.37 55.39 8.18
N ARG A 10 22.37 55.29 9.06
CA ARG A 10 22.56 54.23 10.03
C ARG A 10 21.29 54.15 10.88
N LEU A 11 20.49 53.09 10.69
CA LEU A 11 19.43 52.73 11.62
C LEU A 11 19.84 51.46 12.33
N SER A 12 20.31 51.66 13.56
CA SER A 12 20.49 50.65 14.59
C SER A 12 19.16 49.97 14.88
N LEU A 13 19.00 48.72 14.47
CA LEU A 13 17.95 47.85 14.99
C LEU A 13 18.53 46.97 16.09
N SER A 14 18.32 47.50 17.29
CA SER A 14 18.10 46.81 18.56
C SER A 14 18.03 45.28 18.50
N ALA A 15 18.84 44.65 19.35
CA ALA A 15 18.76 43.25 19.72
C ALA A 15 17.39 42.94 20.34
N ALA A 16 16.47 42.40 19.54
CA ALA A 16 15.23 41.81 20.01
C ALA A 16 15.44 40.32 20.30
N GLN A 17 14.95 39.95 21.47
CA GLN A 17 15.03 38.73 22.24
C GLN A 17 15.14 37.42 21.43
N ARG A 18 16.17 36.62 21.77
CA ARG A 18 16.16 35.16 21.67
C ARG A 18 14.96 34.63 22.48
N GLU A 19 13.87 34.31 21.80
CA GLU A 19 12.84 33.40 22.30
C GLU A 19 13.52 32.08 22.68
N ARG A 20 13.42 31.70 23.96
CA ARG A 20 13.91 30.41 24.45
C ARG A 20 13.02 29.32 23.84
N PRO A 21 13.56 28.25 23.25
CA PRO A 21 12.72 27.12 22.87
C PRO A 21 12.06 26.57 24.13
N GLY A 22 10.72 26.65 24.15
CA GLY A 22 9.88 26.10 25.19
C GLY A 22 10.18 24.62 25.41
N ARG A 23 10.20 24.28 26.69
CA ARG A 23 10.37 22.96 27.29
C ARG A 23 9.55 21.89 26.54
N LEU A 24 10.24 20.85 26.04
CA LEU A 24 9.62 19.63 25.51
C LEU A 24 8.70 19.01 26.59
N PRO A 25 7.44 18.67 26.28
CA PRO A 25 6.63 17.90 27.21
C PRO A 25 7.17 16.47 27.34
N GLU A 26 7.26 16.03 28.59
CA GLU A 26 7.78 14.74 29.01
C GLU A 26 6.99 13.55 28.44
N GLY A 27 7.74 12.58 27.92
CA GLY A 27 7.48 11.14 27.97
C GLY A 27 6.05 10.63 27.80
N VAL A 28 5.63 10.39 26.56
CA VAL A 28 4.58 9.40 26.28
C VAL A 28 5.15 8.00 26.57
N LYS A 29 4.72 7.39 27.69
CA LYS A 29 5.01 5.98 27.99
C LYS A 29 4.28 5.07 27.00
N MET A 30 4.96 4.67 25.92
CA MET A 30 4.55 3.49 25.14
C MET A 30 4.84 2.23 25.95
N LYS A 31 3.80 1.48 26.33
CA LYS A 31 3.93 0.09 26.82
C LYS A 31 4.30 -0.83 25.64
N GLY A 32 5.56 -0.78 25.21
CA GLY A 32 6.12 -1.78 24.32
C GLY A 32 6.42 -3.07 25.09
N LYS A 33 5.64 -4.13 24.88
CA LYS A 33 6.05 -5.47 25.30
C LYS A 33 7.15 -5.95 24.34
N ARG A 34 8.41 -5.77 24.75
CA ARG A 34 9.57 -6.39 24.09
C ARG A 34 9.41 -7.91 24.21
N LYS A 35 9.12 -8.59 23.11
CA LYS A 35 9.18 -10.06 23.09
C LYS A 35 10.65 -10.46 23.15
N GLN A 36 11.07 -11.08 24.25
CA GLN A 36 12.34 -11.78 24.31
C GLN A 36 12.27 -12.98 23.36
N THR A 37 13.29 -13.12 22.52
CA THR A 37 13.53 -14.34 21.76
C THR A 37 14.10 -15.38 22.72
N VAL A 38 13.26 -16.31 23.14
CA VAL A 38 13.71 -17.52 23.83
C VAL A 38 14.27 -18.44 22.74
N PHE A 39 15.58 -18.65 22.75
CA PHE A 39 16.19 -19.76 22.04
C PHE A 39 15.91 -21.01 22.90
N GLU A 40 14.92 -21.78 22.49
CA GLU A 40 14.55 -23.03 23.16
C GLU A 40 15.27 -24.18 22.44
N SER A 41 16.27 -24.72 23.12
CA SER A 41 17.05 -25.88 22.69
C SER A 41 16.16 -27.11 22.53
N LEU A 42 16.29 -27.80 21.39
CA LEU A 42 15.61 -29.06 21.09
C LEU A 42 15.98 -30.12 22.13
N ALA A 43 14.99 -30.57 22.92
CA ALA A 43 15.13 -31.73 23.78
C ALA A 43 15.06 -33.02 22.92
N PRO A 44 15.87 -34.06 23.21
CA PRO A 44 15.91 -35.30 22.44
C PRO A 44 14.58 -36.07 22.46
N LEU A 45 14.25 -36.69 21.33
CA LEU A 45 13.18 -37.67 21.18
C LEU A 45 13.52 -38.92 21.99
N GLU A 46 12.82 -39.18 23.09
CA GLU A 46 12.85 -40.48 23.75
C GLU A 46 11.77 -41.40 23.13
N GLU A 47 12.23 -42.54 22.62
CA GLU A 47 11.39 -43.68 22.23
C GLU A 47 10.79 -44.32 23.49
N GLU A 48 9.47 -44.34 23.63
CA GLU A 48 8.83 -45.12 24.70
C GLU A 48 8.30 -46.47 24.20
N TYR A 49 8.95 -47.49 24.76
CA TYR A 49 8.63 -48.91 24.73
C TYR A 49 7.22 -49.21 25.29
N PHE A 50 6.48 -50.04 24.56
CA PHE A 50 5.16 -50.52 24.95
C PHE A 50 5.25 -51.60 26.03
N SER A 51 4.56 -51.43 27.17
CA SER A 51 4.16 -52.55 28.03
C SER A 51 2.80 -52.29 28.72
N GLU A 52 2.08 -53.38 28.94
CA GLU A 52 0.63 -53.44 29.08
C GLU A 52 0.14 -53.50 30.55
N SER A 53 -1.10 -53.05 30.75
CA SER A 53 -2.00 -53.26 31.92
C SER A 53 -1.84 -52.36 33.16
N THR A 54 -2.74 -51.38 33.31
CA THR A 54 -3.96 -51.49 34.14
C THR A 54 -4.81 -50.20 34.13
N LYS A 55 -6.10 -50.40 34.35
CA LYS A 55 -7.27 -49.52 34.16
C LYS A 55 -7.16 -48.14 34.86
N THR A 56 -6.88 -47.07 34.10
CA THR A 56 -7.06 -45.67 34.54
C THR A 56 -7.92 -44.91 33.54
N LYS A 57 -8.93 -44.19 34.06
CA LYS A 57 -9.91 -43.42 33.28
C LYS A 57 -9.18 -42.40 32.39
N ARG A 58 -9.21 -42.62 31.07
CA ARG A 58 -8.65 -41.70 30.08
C ARG A 58 -9.50 -40.44 30.03
N LEU A 59 -8.98 -39.34 30.55
CA LEU A 59 -9.47 -38.01 30.17
C LEU A 59 -9.23 -37.85 28.66
N PRO A 60 -10.16 -37.24 27.90
CA PRO A 60 -9.99 -37.09 26.47
C PRO A 60 -8.75 -36.21 26.22
N PHE A 61 -7.69 -36.82 25.70
CA PHE A 61 -6.55 -36.12 25.15
C PHE A 61 -7.09 -35.28 23.99
N ARG A 62 -7.30 -33.98 24.25
CA ARG A 62 -7.55 -33.00 23.19
C ARG A 62 -6.17 -32.68 22.64
N PRO A 63 -5.79 -33.13 21.42
CA PRO A 63 -4.58 -32.62 20.81
C PRO A 63 -4.81 -31.14 20.59
N SER A 64 -4.21 -30.31 21.45
CA SER A 64 -4.04 -28.91 21.12
C SER A 64 -3.23 -28.93 19.82
N ARG A 65 -3.85 -28.47 18.73
CA ARG A 65 -3.20 -28.42 17.42
C ARG A 65 -2.07 -27.39 17.54
N ALA A 66 -0.91 -27.85 18.02
CA ALA A 66 0.29 -27.07 18.07
C ALA A 66 0.50 -26.54 16.66
N LYS A 67 0.48 -25.22 16.51
CA LYS A 67 0.69 -24.59 15.20
C LYS A 67 2.10 -24.96 14.80
N ILE A 68 2.23 -25.87 13.84
CA ILE A 68 3.49 -26.26 13.24
C ILE A 68 4.17 -24.96 12.79
N LYS A 69 5.28 -24.60 13.44
CA LYS A 69 6.10 -23.46 13.06
C LYS A 69 7.05 -23.95 11.97
N TYR A 70 6.73 -23.62 10.73
CA TYR A 70 7.63 -23.85 9.62
C TYR A 70 8.83 -22.89 9.69
N ALA A 71 10.00 -23.36 9.25
CA ALA A 71 11.15 -22.49 9.03
C ALA A 71 10.88 -21.53 7.84
N ASN A 72 11.54 -20.38 7.83
CA ASN A 72 11.47 -19.46 6.69
C ASN A 72 12.00 -20.15 5.43
N THR A 73 11.22 -20.13 4.36
CA THR A 73 11.61 -20.70 3.07
C THR A 73 12.60 -19.82 2.29
N TYR A 74 12.85 -18.57 2.74
CA TYR A 74 13.72 -17.56 2.09
C TYR A 74 13.51 -17.40 0.58
N ARG A 75 12.32 -17.78 0.08
CA ARG A 75 12.06 -17.81 -1.35
C ARG A 75 11.94 -16.39 -1.87
N LEU A 76 12.63 -16.09 -2.96
CA LEU A 76 12.67 -14.74 -3.56
C LEU A 76 11.69 -14.53 -4.71
N GLU A 77 10.98 -15.56 -5.14
CA GLU A 77 9.99 -15.48 -6.22
C GLU A 77 8.56 -15.54 -5.68
N PRO A 78 7.56 -14.95 -6.37
CA PRO A 78 6.14 -15.09 -6.03
C PRO A 78 5.58 -16.46 -6.44
N TYR A 79 4.60 -17.00 -5.70
CA TYR A 79 3.91 -18.25 -6.08
C TYR A 79 3.02 -17.99 -7.29
N HIS A 80 2.25 -16.90 -7.23
CA HIS A 80 1.36 -16.46 -8.27
C HIS A 80 1.90 -15.14 -8.82
N LYS A 81 2.50 -15.22 -10.01
CA LYS A 81 2.95 -14.03 -10.74
C LYS A 81 1.76 -13.18 -11.12
N PHE A 82 1.97 -11.87 -11.12
CA PHE A 82 0.96 -10.92 -11.56
C PHE A 82 0.52 -11.23 -13.00
N GLN A 83 -0.79 -11.40 -13.19
CA GLN A 83 -1.39 -11.65 -14.50
C GLN A 83 -2.05 -10.36 -14.98
N ASP A 84 -1.42 -9.70 -15.93
CA ASP A 84 -1.83 -8.39 -16.45
C ASP A 84 -3.20 -8.43 -17.14
N TYR A 85 -3.48 -9.47 -17.93
CA TYR A 85 -4.75 -9.63 -18.64
C TYR A 85 -5.95 -9.75 -17.68
N LEU A 86 -5.83 -10.55 -16.61
CA LEU A 86 -6.91 -10.71 -15.62
C LEU A 86 -7.24 -9.39 -14.93
N VAL A 87 -6.20 -8.62 -14.58
CA VAL A 87 -6.38 -7.33 -13.93
C VAL A 87 -6.97 -6.32 -14.90
N ARG A 88 -6.56 -6.35 -16.18
CA ARG A 88 -7.11 -5.49 -17.24
C ARG A 88 -8.60 -5.73 -17.43
N ASP A 89 -9.00 -6.98 -17.60
CA ASP A 89 -10.39 -7.36 -17.81
C ASP A 89 -11.24 -6.98 -16.61
N LYS A 90 -10.70 -7.16 -15.40
CA LYS A 90 -11.41 -6.79 -14.18
C LYS A 90 -11.55 -5.27 -14.03
N ALA A 91 -10.49 -4.51 -14.30
CA ALA A 91 -10.53 -3.06 -14.29
C ALA A 91 -11.52 -2.52 -15.35
N GLN A 92 -11.51 -3.10 -16.55
CA GLN A 92 -12.42 -2.73 -17.63
C GLN A 92 -13.89 -3.00 -17.24
N ALA A 93 -14.16 -4.15 -16.63
CA ALA A 93 -15.50 -4.50 -16.16
C ALA A 93 -15.99 -3.54 -15.07
N ILE A 94 -15.12 -3.15 -14.12
CA ILE A 94 -15.48 -2.19 -13.06
C ILE A 94 -15.74 -0.80 -13.63
N LEU A 95 -14.87 -0.32 -14.53
CA LEU A 95 -15.06 0.96 -15.21
C LEU A 95 -16.40 0.99 -15.94
N THR A 96 -16.67 -0.04 -16.75
CA THR A 96 -17.91 -0.17 -17.52
C THR A 96 -19.11 -0.16 -16.58
N LYS A 97 -19.12 -0.99 -15.53
CA LYS A 97 -20.23 -1.07 -14.58
C LYS A 97 -20.51 0.25 -13.85
N LYS A 98 -19.48 0.99 -13.45
CA LYS A 98 -19.62 2.24 -12.68
C LYS A 98 -19.95 3.44 -13.57
N LEU A 99 -19.43 3.47 -14.78
CA LEU A 99 -19.49 4.63 -15.67
C LEU A 99 -20.59 4.50 -16.74
N GLN A 100 -21.25 3.35 -16.86
CA GLN A 100 -22.36 3.11 -17.79
C GLN A 100 -23.51 4.13 -17.68
N GLN A 101 -23.78 4.65 -16.47
CA GLN A 101 -24.95 5.50 -16.19
C GLN A 101 -24.55 6.95 -15.83
N GLY A 102 -23.27 7.28 -15.83
CA GLY A 102 -22.77 8.57 -15.34
C GLY A 102 -22.73 9.63 -16.44
N LYS A 103 -23.18 10.85 -16.13
CA LYS A 103 -22.72 12.06 -16.81
C LYS A 103 -21.53 12.62 -16.04
N TYR A 104 -20.63 13.33 -16.73
CA TYR A 104 -19.54 14.01 -16.06
C TYR A 104 -20.09 15.12 -15.16
N ASP A 105 -19.63 15.14 -13.91
CA ASP A 105 -19.89 16.20 -12.96
C ASP A 105 -18.60 16.49 -12.20
N ALA A 106 -18.15 17.74 -12.24
CA ALA A 106 -16.90 18.18 -11.62
C ALA A 106 -16.91 17.97 -10.09
N VAL A 107 -18.07 18.09 -9.43
CA VAL A 107 -18.17 18.00 -7.96
C VAL A 107 -18.10 16.55 -7.49
N SER A 108 -18.80 15.63 -8.16
CA SER A 108 -18.77 14.20 -7.82
C SER A 108 -17.63 13.41 -8.46
N SER A 109 -16.94 13.95 -9.47
CA SER A 109 -15.84 13.24 -10.13
C SER A 109 -14.72 12.76 -9.20
N PRO A 110 -14.24 13.52 -8.17
CA PRO A 110 -13.14 13.05 -7.34
C PRO A 110 -13.56 11.90 -6.42
N SER A 111 -14.78 11.95 -5.89
CA SER A 111 -15.32 10.86 -5.05
C SER A 111 -15.60 9.61 -5.88
N LEU A 112 -16.05 9.77 -7.13
CA LEU A 112 -16.19 8.67 -8.09
C LEU A 112 -14.85 8.03 -8.42
N CYS A 113 -13.81 8.82 -8.71
CA CYS A 113 -12.45 8.32 -8.92
C CYS A 113 -11.92 7.52 -7.72
N ALA A 114 -12.13 8.02 -6.50
CA ALA A 114 -11.74 7.32 -5.27
C ALA A 114 -12.51 6.00 -5.08
N SER A 115 -13.81 6.00 -5.34
CA SER A 115 -14.64 4.78 -5.26
C SER A 115 -14.19 3.73 -6.27
N ILE A 116 -13.92 4.14 -7.52
CA ILE A 116 -13.45 3.23 -8.58
C ILE A 116 -12.06 2.69 -8.24
N SER A 117 -11.14 3.53 -7.78
CA SER A 117 -9.78 3.11 -7.45
C SER A 117 -9.77 2.10 -6.29
N GLU A 118 -10.60 2.31 -5.27
CA GLU A 118 -10.75 1.39 -4.15
C GLU A 118 -11.38 0.04 -4.58
N GLU A 119 -12.38 0.07 -5.46
CA GLU A 119 -13.00 -1.16 -5.97
C GLU A 119 -12.02 -1.97 -6.83
N ILE A 120 -11.25 -1.31 -7.71
CA ILE A 120 -10.20 -1.96 -8.51
C ILE A 120 -9.11 -2.52 -7.60
N LEU A 121 -8.66 -1.76 -6.60
CA LEU A 121 -7.66 -2.22 -5.64
C LEU A 121 -8.14 -3.45 -4.87
N THR A 122 -9.39 -3.43 -4.41
CA THR A 122 -10.00 -4.54 -3.67
C THR A 122 -10.17 -5.77 -4.56
N ALA A 123 -10.60 -5.59 -5.81
CA ALA A 123 -10.72 -6.67 -6.78
C ALA A 123 -9.35 -7.29 -7.11
N THR A 124 -8.32 -6.47 -7.27
CA THR A 124 -6.94 -6.92 -7.55
C THR A 124 -6.37 -7.70 -6.36
N LYS A 125 -6.57 -7.22 -5.14
CA LYS A 125 -6.18 -7.95 -3.92
C LYS A 125 -6.87 -9.31 -3.80
N LYS A 126 -8.13 -9.43 -4.22
CA LYS A 126 -8.90 -10.69 -4.20
C LYS A 126 -8.37 -11.75 -5.16
N MET A 127 -7.63 -11.37 -6.22
CA MET A 127 -7.02 -12.33 -7.14
C MET A 127 -5.86 -13.11 -6.50
N GLY A 128 -5.34 -12.66 -5.37
CA GLY A 128 -4.41 -13.44 -4.56
C GLY A 128 -2.99 -13.53 -5.12
N PHE A 129 -2.53 -12.53 -5.89
CA PHE A 129 -1.11 -12.46 -6.24
C PHE A 129 -0.28 -12.18 -4.99
N ASP A 130 0.78 -12.96 -4.84
CA ASP A 130 1.62 -12.99 -3.66
C ASP A 130 2.77 -11.99 -3.78
N ARG A 131 3.13 -11.33 -2.68
CA ARG A 131 4.27 -10.38 -2.62
C ARG A 131 4.18 -9.17 -3.56
N TYR A 132 2.98 -8.63 -3.78
CA TYR A 132 2.78 -7.38 -4.54
C TYR A 132 2.15 -6.27 -3.70
N LYS A 133 2.67 -5.06 -3.87
CA LYS A 133 2.04 -3.80 -3.49
C LYS A 133 1.37 -3.23 -4.74
N TYR A 134 0.15 -2.72 -4.57
CA TYR A 134 -0.63 -2.19 -5.67
C TYR A 134 -0.82 -0.69 -5.52
N VAL A 135 -0.65 0.02 -6.63
CA VAL A 135 -1.02 1.42 -6.76
C VAL A 135 -2.07 1.53 -7.86
N VAL A 136 -3.20 2.16 -7.56
CA VAL A 136 -4.28 2.38 -8.52
C VAL A 136 -4.50 3.88 -8.64
N SER A 137 -4.39 4.39 -9.87
CA SER A 137 -4.70 5.77 -10.21
C SER A 137 -5.85 5.79 -11.21
N VAL A 138 -6.85 6.62 -10.98
CA VAL A 138 -8.00 6.78 -11.87
C VAL A 138 -8.08 8.24 -12.26
N LEU A 139 -8.16 8.48 -13.56
CA LEU A 139 -8.30 9.79 -14.17
C LEU A 139 -9.60 9.82 -14.96
N ILE A 140 -10.48 10.77 -14.64
CA ILE A 140 -11.68 11.07 -15.43
C ILE A 140 -11.52 12.47 -16.00
N VAL A 141 -11.71 12.63 -17.30
CA VAL A 141 -11.60 13.92 -17.98
C VAL A 141 -12.77 14.15 -18.90
N GLU A 142 -13.40 15.32 -18.78
CA GLU A 142 -14.47 15.79 -19.67
C GLU A 142 -14.00 15.90 -21.12
N LYS A 143 -14.87 15.60 -22.08
CA LYS A 143 -14.64 15.83 -23.50
C LYS A 143 -15.20 17.20 -23.91
N ALA A 144 -14.32 18.18 -23.99
CA ALA A 144 -14.60 19.54 -24.44
C ALA A 144 -13.86 19.90 -25.75
N GLY A 145 -13.49 18.89 -26.55
CA GLY A 145 -12.76 19.07 -27.82
C GLY A 145 -11.24 19.22 -27.67
N GLN A 146 -10.68 18.89 -26.51
CA GLN A 146 -9.25 18.93 -26.24
C GLN A 146 -8.56 17.58 -26.51
N ALA A 147 -7.27 17.64 -26.85
CA ALA A 147 -6.41 16.47 -26.91
C ALA A 147 -5.65 16.29 -25.58
N ILE A 148 -5.61 15.04 -25.08
CA ILE A 148 -4.94 14.71 -23.81
C ILE A 148 -3.97 13.58 -24.07
N HIS A 149 -2.72 13.77 -23.63
CA HIS A 149 -1.69 12.74 -23.65
C HIS A 149 -1.23 12.44 -22.23
N VAL A 150 -1.40 11.20 -21.79
CA VAL A 150 -0.98 10.74 -20.46
C VAL A 150 0.29 9.91 -20.61
N ALA A 151 1.38 10.36 -20.00
CA ALA A 151 2.64 9.64 -19.97
C ALA A 151 3.08 9.43 -18.52
N SER A 152 3.72 8.30 -18.25
CA SER A 152 4.30 7.97 -16.94
C SER A 152 5.67 7.35 -17.13
N ARG A 153 6.59 7.62 -16.20
CA ARG A 153 7.97 7.10 -16.20
C ARG A 153 8.23 6.43 -14.87
N TRP A 154 8.74 5.21 -14.92
CA TRP A 154 8.93 4.36 -13.74
C TRP A 154 10.33 3.76 -13.75
N VAL A 155 10.87 3.54 -12.56
CA VAL A 155 12.07 2.74 -12.34
C VAL A 155 11.61 1.52 -11.56
N TRP A 156 11.72 0.34 -12.16
CA TRP A 156 11.16 -0.91 -11.65
C TRP A 156 11.90 -2.14 -12.16
N ASP A 157 11.62 -3.30 -11.58
CA ASP A 157 12.16 -4.58 -12.00
C ASP A 157 11.36 -5.14 -13.20
N VAL A 158 12.00 -5.26 -14.36
CA VAL A 158 11.37 -5.74 -15.60
C VAL A 158 10.83 -7.17 -15.48
N GLN A 159 11.38 -8.00 -14.59
CA GLN A 159 10.97 -9.39 -14.44
C GLN A 159 9.82 -9.58 -13.45
N ARG A 160 9.68 -8.65 -12.50
CA ARG A 160 8.78 -8.83 -11.35
C ARG A 160 7.66 -7.79 -11.33
N ASP A 161 7.95 -6.54 -11.68
CA ASP A 161 6.97 -5.46 -11.65
C ASP A 161 6.14 -5.43 -12.94
N SER A 162 4.90 -5.00 -12.82
CA SER A 162 3.97 -4.93 -13.94
C SER A 162 2.99 -3.78 -13.80
N TRP A 163 2.37 -3.41 -14.91
CA TRP A 163 1.34 -2.39 -14.97
C TRP A 163 0.27 -2.72 -15.99
N VAL A 164 -0.90 -2.14 -15.79
CA VAL A 164 -2.06 -2.31 -16.64
C VAL A 164 -2.78 -0.99 -16.76
N SER A 165 -3.17 -0.62 -17.98
CA SER A 165 -4.11 0.45 -18.23
C SER A 165 -5.44 -0.10 -18.74
N ALA A 166 -6.54 0.47 -18.25
CA ALA A 166 -7.89 0.26 -18.77
C ALA A 166 -8.49 1.61 -19.15
N LYS A 167 -9.17 1.67 -20.30
CA LYS A 167 -9.76 2.89 -20.86
C LYS A 167 -11.25 2.67 -21.06
N TYR A 168 -12.04 3.63 -20.59
CA TYR A 168 -13.47 3.71 -20.86
C TYR A 168 -13.78 5.06 -21.47
N GLU A 169 -14.56 5.06 -22.56
CA GLU A 169 -14.84 6.25 -23.34
C GLU A 169 -16.34 6.41 -23.52
N THR A 170 -16.86 7.56 -23.10
CA THR A 170 -18.26 7.96 -23.24
C THR A 170 -18.35 9.13 -24.22
N GLU A 171 -19.54 9.55 -24.61
CA GLU A 171 -19.75 10.77 -25.40
C GLU A 171 -19.24 12.03 -24.69
N THR A 172 -19.40 12.11 -23.36
CA THR A 172 -19.14 13.32 -22.56
C THR A 172 -17.79 13.35 -21.83
N PHE A 173 -17.16 12.20 -21.59
CA PHE A 173 -15.88 12.12 -20.87
C PHE A 173 -15.10 10.86 -21.23
N ILE A 174 -13.82 10.84 -20.84
CA ILE A 174 -12.92 9.68 -20.92
C ILE A 174 -12.46 9.34 -19.51
N ALA A 175 -12.47 8.05 -19.18
CA ALA A 175 -11.90 7.54 -17.95
C ALA A 175 -10.72 6.61 -18.26
N LEU A 176 -9.63 6.80 -17.53
CA LEU A 176 -8.42 5.99 -17.59
C LEU A 176 -8.12 5.46 -16.19
N ALA A 177 -8.03 4.14 -16.05
CA ALA A 177 -7.52 3.50 -14.84
C ALA A 177 -6.13 2.94 -15.11
N LEU A 178 -5.19 3.29 -14.26
CA LEU A 178 -3.83 2.78 -14.23
C LEU A 178 -3.65 1.95 -12.97
N VAL A 179 -3.32 0.68 -13.13
CA VAL A 179 -2.98 -0.24 -12.05
C VAL A 179 -1.52 -0.61 -12.18
N MET A 180 -0.81 -0.51 -11.07
CA MET A 180 0.58 -0.93 -10.97
C MET A 180 0.73 -1.97 -9.90
N ALA A 181 1.53 -2.98 -10.18
CA ALA A 181 1.93 -4.01 -9.24
C ALA A 181 3.45 -3.95 -9.09
N CYS A 182 3.89 -3.58 -7.90
CA CYS A 182 5.29 -3.55 -7.52
C CYS A 182 5.57 -4.70 -6.56
N TYR A 183 6.52 -5.55 -6.91
CA TYR A 183 7.00 -6.63 -6.09
C TYR A 183 7.60 -6.10 -4.80
N TYR A 184 7.30 -6.75 -3.67
CA TYR A 184 7.89 -6.41 -2.39
C TYR A 184 8.40 -7.65 -1.66
N GLU A 185 9.57 -7.50 -1.05
CA GLU A 185 10.17 -8.56 -0.25
C GLU A 185 9.65 -8.65 1.17
#